data_AF-A0A3N1IAD5-F1
#
_entry.id   AF-A0A3N1IAD5-F1
#
_cell.length_a   1.000
_cell.length_b   1.000
_cell.length_c   1.000
_cell.angle_alpha   90.00
_cell.angle_beta   90.00
_cell.angle_gamma   90.00
#
_symmetry.space_group_name_H-M   'P 1'
#
loop_
_entity.id
_entity.type
_entity.pdbx_description
1 polymer ?
#
loop_
_entity_poly.entity_id
_entity_poly.type
_entity_poly.pdbx_seq_one_letter_code
_entity_poly.pdbx_strand_id
1 'polypeptide(L)'
;MRLCATAAVGALSLALVTGCSDEGSKGAGGAGGTDGKPAARALGTAELKKLIVAGGEVPGYKVGAVPATRAKPITTDSAECRPLARVLSGLPPAEAAAQTDRLATQDLKKDPTDDATSLDDMADGKFEDAIKKSMDLDVTTVNLSSYDGDGAAKALASVSAAVRACAGGFDGKQSGTGMKFTKVAESKAAAAGDESVAFEAISKMDGDSAPVYGEVVRHGNTLASYYTVNIGAMMAKKAYSVSPEVVKAQSAKLK
;
A
#
# COMPACT_ATOMS: atom_id res chain seq x y z
N MET A 1 -0.44 1.17 76.51
CA MET A 1 1.01 1.24 76.24
C MET A 1 1.19 1.79 74.82
N ARG A 2 1.58 3.05 74.61
CA ARG A 2 2.96 3.63 74.63
C ARG A 2 3.92 2.86 73.71
N LEU A 3 4.74 3.44 72.82
CA LEU A 3 4.98 4.77 72.20
C LEU A 3 6.20 4.56 71.25
N CYS A 4 6.32 5.11 70.03
CA CYS A 4 7.18 6.26 69.58
C CYS A 4 7.41 6.09 68.05
N ALA A 5 7.18 7.04 67.11
CA ALA A 5 7.76 8.39 66.84
C ALA A 5 9.27 8.31 66.45
N THR A 6 9.86 8.90 65.38
CA THR A 6 9.80 10.21 64.67
C THR A 6 10.76 10.10 63.44
N ALA A 7 10.53 10.55 62.18
CA ALA A 7 10.37 11.88 61.55
C ALA A 7 11.66 12.65 61.15
N ALA A 8 11.78 13.04 59.86
CA ALA A 8 12.36 14.29 59.26
C ALA A 8 12.24 14.16 57.72
N VAL A 9 11.49 14.90 56.88
CA VAL A 9 11.17 16.34 56.62
C VAL A 9 12.31 17.16 56.00
N GLY A 10 12.09 17.64 54.77
CA GLY A 10 12.82 18.75 54.14
C GLY A 10 12.33 19.01 52.71
N ALA A 11 11.77 20.20 52.47
CA ALA A 11 10.97 20.62 51.30
C ALA A 11 11.62 21.79 50.52
N LEU A 12 10.92 22.23 49.45
CA LEU A 12 11.04 23.51 48.70
C LEU A 12 12.17 23.59 47.65
N SER A 13 12.05 24.18 46.46
CA SER A 13 10.98 24.91 45.75
C SER A 13 11.41 25.11 44.28
N LEU A 14 10.44 25.34 43.38
CA LEU A 14 10.68 25.88 42.04
C LEU A 14 11.26 27.31 42.12
N ALA A 15 12.23 27.62 41.25
CA ALA A 15 12.52 28.98 40.82
C ALA A 15 12.77 28.98 39.30
N LEU A 16 11.79 29.49 38.55
CA LEU A 16 11.96 29.94 37.16
C LEU A 16 12.74 31.26 37.21
N VAL A 17 13.93 31.29 36.63
CA VAL A 17 14.66 32.54 36.39
C VAL A 17 14.68 32.79 34.89
N THR A 18 13.85 33.74 34.46
CA THR A 18 14.01 34.48 33.21
C THR A 18 15.18 35.45 33.36
N GLY A 19 16.24 35.28 32.58
CA GLY A 19 17.37 36.21 32.52
C GLY A 19 17.71 36.57 31.08
N CYS A 20 17.45 37.82 30.71
CA CYS A 20 18.09 38.52 29.60
C CYS A 20 19.29 39.32 30.13
N SER A 21 20.29 39.50 29.26
CA SER A 21 21.30 40.59 29.20
C SER A 21 22.78 40.19 29.35
N ASP A 22 23.53 40.62 28.33
CA ASP A 22 24.96 40.66 28.03
C ASP A 22 25.98 40.72 29.18
N GLU A 23 27.10 39.98 29.08
CA GLU A 23 28.41 40.41 28.52
C GLU A 23 29.45 39.25 28.70
N GLY A 24 30.34 39.02 27.73
CA GLY A 24 30.95 37.69 27.49
C GLY A 24 32.36 37.38 28.04
N SER A 25 32.77 36.10 27.93
CA SER A 25 34.09 35.68 27.43
C SER A 25 34.22 34.17 27.18
N LYS A 26 34.61 33.84 25.94
CA LYS A 26 35.24 32.64 25.36
C LYS A 26 35.31 31.31 26.14
N GLY A 27 34.70 30.28 25.53
CA GLY A 27 35.11 28.87 25.60
C GLY A 27 34.53 28.11 24.40
N ALA A 28 35.38 27.66 23.47
CA ALA A 28 35.01 26.97 22.24
C ALA A 28 34.83 25.46 22.44
N GLY A 29 33.85 24.87 21.75
CA GLY A 29 33.67 23.41 21.64
C GLY A 29 32.24 23.04 21.26
N GLY A 30 31.87 23.17 19.99
CA GLY A 30 30.53 22.80 19.49
C GLY A 30 30.40 21.31 19.13
N ALA A 31 29.19 20.76 19.36
CA ALA A 31 28.48 19.73 18.57
C ALA A 31 27.41 19.05 19.46
N GLY A 32 26.13 18.94 19.12
CA GLY A 32 25.34 19.54 18.06
C GLY A 32 23.90 19.64 18.58
N GLY A 33 23.29 20.80 18.39
CA GLY A 33 21.85 20.94 18.55
C GLY A 33 21.20 20.19 17.40
N THR A 34 20.49 19.10 17.69
CA THR A 34 19.49 18.60 16.78
C THR A 34 18.36 19.62 16.77
N ASP A 35 18.42 20.57 15.83
CA ASP A 35 17.26 21.31 15.36
C ASP A 35 16.32 20.30 14.70
N GLY A 36 15.61 19.55 15.55
CA GLY A 36 14.60 18.61 15.14
C GLY A 36 13.41 19.41 14.62
N LYS A 37 13.39 19.63 13.30
CA LYS A 37 12.15 20.00 12.60
C LYS A 37 11.03 19.10 13.15
N PRO A 38 9.88 19.66 13.57
CA PRO A 38 8.79 18.86 14.10
C PRO A 38 8.52 17.70 13.15
N ALA A 39 8.54 16.47 13.68
CA ALA A 39 8.27 15.28 12.88
C ALA A 39 6.96 15.52 12.11
N ALA A 40 7.00 15.38 10.78
CA ALA A 40 5.82 15.58 9.97
C ALA A 40 4.74 14.60 10.44
N ARG A 41 3.59 15.16 10.81
CA ARG A 41 2.46 14.39 11.33
C ARG A 41 1.75 13.69 10.19
N ALA A 42 1.28 12.46 10.42
CA ALA A 42 0.45 11.73 9.49
C ALA A 42 -0.85 12.50 9.18
N LEU A 43 -1.30 12.39 7.94
CA LEU A 43 -2.64 12.82 7.52
C LEU A 43 -3.70 11.92 8.17
N GLY A 44 -4.84 12.50 8.53
CA GLY A 44 -6.01 11.75 8.98
C GLY A 44 -6.78 11.10 7.83
N THR A 45 -7.65 10.14 8.15
CA THR A 45 -8.49 9.44 7.15
C THR A 45 -9.32 10.38 6.29
N ALA A 46 -9.84 11.48 6.85
CA ALA A 46 -10.63 12.45 6.09
C ALA A 46 -9.81 13.22 5.05
N GLU A 47 -8.54 13.48 5.36
CA GLU A 47 -7.60 14.12 4.42
C GLU A 47 -7.22 13.14 3.32
N LEU A 48 -6.87 11.90 3.68
CA LEU A 48 -6.58 10.85 2.70
C LEU A 48 -7.76 10.59 1.74
N LYS A 49 -9.00 10.65 2.22
CA LYS A 49 -10.21 10.50 1.38
C LYS A 49 -10.35 11.58 0.32
N LYS A 50 -9.79 12.78 0.52
CA LYS A 50 -9.76 13.85 -0.48
C LYS A 50 -8.65 13.64 -1.51
N LEU A 51 -7.60 12.92 -1.13
CA LEU A 51 -6.41 12.68 -1.96
C LEU A 51 -6.49 11.38 -2.76
N ILE A 52 -7.31 10.41 -2.35
CA ILE A 52 -7.50 9.17 -3.11
C ILE A 52 -8.31 9.43 -4.39
N VAL A 53 -7.97 8.75 -5.48
CA VAL A 53 -8.70 8.83 -6.75
C VAL A 53 -10.19 8.53 -6.58
N ALA A 54 -11.03 9.26 -7.29
CA ALA A 54 -12.48 9.11 -7.30
C ALA A 54 -13.02 8.80 -8.70
N GLY A 55 -14.33 8.55 -8.80
CA GLY A 55 -14.99 8.27 -10.07
C GLY A 55 -14.79 9.40 -11.08
N GLY A 56 -14.42 9.05 -12.32
CA GLY A 56 -14.15 9.99 -13.41
C GLY A 56 -12.75 10.61 -13.40
N GLU A 57 -11.91 10.33 -12.41
CA GLU A 57 -10.56 10.89 -12.31
C GLU A 57 -9.49 10.02 -12.98
N VAL A 58 -9.83 8.78 -13.36
CA VAL A 58 -8.93 7.84 -14.02
C VAL A 58 -9.50 7.49 -15.40
N PRO A 59 -8.90 7.99 -16.50
CA PRO A 59 -9.40 7.72 -17.85
C PRO A 59 -9.44 6.22 -18.16
N GLY A 60 -10.60 5.72 -18.61
CA GLY A 60 -10.81 4.31 -18.94
C GLY A 60 -10.98 3.39 -17.73
N TYR A 61 -11.26 3.94 -16.55
CA TYR A 61 -11.54 3.16 -15.34
C TYR A 61 -12.75 3.68 -14.59
N LYS A 62 -13.58 2.75 -14.13
CA LYS A 62 -14.58 2.99 -13.10
C LYS A 62 -13.94 2.87 -11.72
N VAL A 63 -13.93 3.97 -10.97
CA VAL A 63 -13.39 4.03 -9.60
C VAL A 63 -14.52 4.05 -8.57
N GLY A 64 -14.44 3.15 -7.59
CA GLY A 64 -15.47 2.98 -6.57
C GLY A 64 -14.94 2.48 -5.23
N ALA A 65 -15.85 2.19 -4.30
CA ALA A 65 -15.50 1.56 -3.03
C ALA A 65 -15.00 0.11 -3.27
N VAL A 66 -14.09 -0.34 -2.42
CA VAL A 66 -13.71 -1.76 -2.37
C VAL A 66 -14.91 -2.56 -1.84
N PRO A 67 -15.42 -3.55 -2.60
CA PRO A 67 -16.63 -4.28 -2.20
C PRO A 67 -16.35 -5.24 -1.05
N ALA A 68 -17.35 -5.48 -0.20
CA ALA A 68 -17.25 -6.44 0.91
C ALA A 68 -17.04 -7.90 0.44
N THR A 69 -17.36 -8.18 -0.83
CA THR A 69 -17.11 -9.47 -1.50
C THR A 69 -15.66 -9.67 -1.92
N ARG A 70 -14.79 -8.66 -1.77
CA ARG A 70 -13.35 -8.82 -1.99
C ARG A 70 -12.81 -9.95 -1.11
N ALA A 71 -11.89 -10.72 -1.68
CA ALA A 71 -11.18 -11.77 -0.97
C ALA A 71 -10.51 -11.24 0.31
N LYS A 72 -10.50 -12.06 1.37
CA LYS A 72 -9.87 -11.68 2.64
C LYS A 72 -8.38 -11.39 2.44
N PRO A 73 -7.76 -10.58 3.32
CA PRO A 73 -6.32 -10.37 3.26
C PRO A 73 -5.55 -11.68 3.36
N ILE A 74 -4.43 -11.73 2.64
CA ILE A 74 -3.44 -12.78 2.71
C ILE A 74 -2.68 -12.64 4.04
N THR A 75 -2.58 -13.74 4.76
CA THR A 75 -1.79 -13.87 5.99
C THR A 75 -0.58 -14.77 5.72
N THR A 76 0.48 -14.60 6.48
CA THR A 76 1.69 -15.45 6.39
C THR A 76 2.38 -15.51 7.75
N ASP A 77 2.94 -16.66 8.08
CA ASP A 77 3.75 -16.86 9.27
C ASP A 77 5.18 -16.29 9.07
N SER A 78 5.58 -16.00 7.83
CA SER A 78 6.84 -15.31 7.55
C SER A 78 6.71 -13.81 7.83
N ALA A 79 7.34 -13.37 8.93
CA ALA A 79 7.37 -11.95 9.28
C ALA A 79 8.04 -11.09 8.19
N GLU A 80 9.09 -11.63 7.55
CA GLU A 80 9.85 -10.94 6.50
C GLU A 80 9.02 -10.74 5.22
N CYS A 81 8.11 -11.67 4.89
CA CYS A 81 7.28 -11.59 3.69
C CYS A 81 5.93 -10.91 3.92
N ARG A 82 5.61 -10.57 5.17
CA ARG A 82 4.36 -9.90 5.54
C ARG A 82 4.11 -8.59 4.79
N PRO A 83 5.11 -7.71 4.57
CA PRO A 83 4.88 -6.49 3.78
C PRO A 83 4.34 -6.78 2.38
N LEU A 84 4.85 -7.82 1.71
CA LEU A 84 4.38 -8.24 0.39
C LEU A 84 2.96 -8.80 0.44
N ALA A 85 2.68 -9.69 1.40
CA ALA A 85 1.34 -10.27 1.58
C ALA A 85 0.27 -9.18 1.82
N ARG A 86 0.61 -8.13 2.57
CA ARG A 86 -0.28 -6.98 2.80
C ARG A 86 -0.51 -6.17 1.52
N VAL A 87 0.55 -5.83 0.79
CA VAL A 87 0.40 -5.11 -0.50
C VAL A 87 -0.44 -5.92 -1.48
N LEU A 88 -0.19 -7.23 -1.61
CA LEU A 88 -1.00 -8.16 -2.43
C LEU A 88 -2.42 -8.39 -1.89
N SER A 89 -2.77 -7.82 -0.74
CA SER A 89 -4.14 -7.76 -0.23
C SER A 89 -4.82 -6.41 -0.51
N GLY A 90 -4.11 -5.45 -1.11
CA GLY A 90 -4.53 -4.06 -1.24
C GLY A 90 -4.45 -3.27 0.07
N LEU A 91 -3.56 -3.67 0.99
CA LEU A 91 -3.35 -3.04 2.29
C LEU A 91 -2.01 -2.30 2.34
N PRO A 92 -1.83 -1.39 3.31
CA PRO A 92 -0.53 -0.75 3.56
C PRO A 92 0.52 -1.81 3.93
N PRO A 93 1.79 -1.65 3.52
CA PRO A 93 2.84 -2.64 3.79
C PRO A 93 3.18 -2.79 5.27
N ALA A 94 2.89 -1.78 6.09
CA ALA A 94 3.04 -1.80 7.54
C ALA A 94 1.80 -1.18 8.21
N GLU A 95 1.72 -1.20 9.55
CA GLU A 95 0.65 -0.48 10.25
C GLU A 95 0.80 1.04 10.04
N ALA A 96 -0.30 1.69 9.69
CA ALA A 96 -0.35 3.12 9.35
C ALA A 96 -1.26 3.86 10.33
N ALA A 97 -0.98 5.15 10.58
CA ALA A 97 -1.80 5.98 11.46
C ALA A 97 -3.20 6.20 10.88
N ALA A 98 -3.30 6.31 9.56
CA ALA A 98 -4.55 6.36 8.83
C ALA A 98 -4.39 5.71 7.45
N GLN A 99 -5.49 5.22 6.91
CA GLN A 99 -5.55 4.71 5.54
C GLN A 99 -6.95 4.87 4.93
N THR A 100 -7.02 4.79 3.61
CA THR A 100 -8.26 4.67 2.83
C THR A 100 -7.96 3.93 1.53
N ASP A 101 -8.98 3.29 0.95
CA ASP A 101 -8.84 2.56 -0.31
C ASP A 101 -9.93 2.87 -1.33
N ARG A 102 -9.63 2.50 -2.58
CA ARG A 102 -10.54 2.50 -3.72
C ARG A 102 -10.23 1.33 -4.65
N LEU A 103 -11.25 0.91 -5.38
CA LEU A 103 -11.12 -0.06 -6.45
C LEU A 103 -11.27 0.67 -7.78
N ALA A 104 -10.28 0.56 -8.66
CA ALA A 104 -10.33 1.02 -10.04
C ALA A 104 -10.45 -0.21 -10.97
N THR A 105 -11.56 -0.31 -11.68
CA THR A 105 -11.81 -1.37 -12.66
C THR A 105 -11.74 -0.78 -14.04
N GLN A 106 -10.91 -1.35 -14.91
CA GLN A 106 -10.81 -0.92 -16.30
C GLN A 106 -12.16 -1.06 -17.00
N ASP A 107 -12.51 -0.08 -17.83
CA ASP A 107 -13.71 -0.13 -18.65
C ASP A 107 -13.52 -1.16 -19.77
N LEU A 108 -14.61 -1.85 -20.12
CA LEU A 108 -14.64 -2.69 -21.31
C LEU A 108 -14.41 -1.82 -22.55
N LYS A 109 -13.44 -2.22 -23.39
CA LYS A 109 -13.18 -1.52 -24.66
C LYS A 109 -14.34 -1.66 -25.66
N LYS A 110 -15.17 -2.70 -25.51
CA LYS A 110 -16.42 -2.99 -26.24
C LYS A 110 -17.38 -3.76 -25.35
N ASP A 111 -18.67 -3.46 -25.39
CA ASP A 111 -19.66 -4.27 -24.70
C ASP A 111 -19.75 -5.63 -25.42
N PRO A 112 -19.73 -6.77 -24.70
CA PRO A 112 -19.88 -8.09 -25.31
C PRO A 112 -21.20 -8.25 -26.10
N THR A 113 -22.17 -7.36 -25.90
CA THR A 113 -23.43 -7.31 -26.63
C THR A 113 -23.44 -6.37 -27.84
N ASP A 114 -22.42 -5.52 -28.02
CA ASP A 114 -22.36 -4.56 -29.13
C ASP A 114 -22.34 -5.23 -30.51
N ASP A 115 -21.78 -6.45 -30.60
CA ASP A 115 -21.68 -7.23 -31.83
C ASP A 115 -22.72 -8.38 -31.88
N ALA A 116 -23.61 -8.51 -30.89
CA ALA A 116 -24.58 -9.60 -30.82
C ALA A 116 -25.80 -9.30 -31.71
N THR A 117 -25.87 -9.95 -32.87
CA THR A 117 -26.95 -9.72 -33.85
C THR A 117 -28.06 -10.77 -33.83
N SER A 118 -27.84 -11.91 -33.15
CA SER A 118 -28.83 -12.98 -33.03
C SER A 118 -28.53 -13.93 -31.86
N LEU A 119 -29.50 -14.78 -31.50
CA LEU A 119 -29.33 -15.85 -30.51
C LEU A 119 -28.35 -16.95 -30.99
N ASP A 120 -28.15 -17.09 -32.30
CA ASP A 120 -27.22 -18.06 -32.90
C ASP A 120 -25.75 -17.68 -32.66
N ASP A 121 -25.44 -16.38 -32.56
CA ASP A 121 -24.11 -15.90 -32.15
C ASP A 121 -23.74 -16.33 -30.71
N MET A 122 -24.71 -16.80 -29.91
CA MET A 122 -24.47 -17.32 -28.57
C MET A 122 -24.07 -18.80 -28.51
N ALA A 123 -24.27 -19.56 -29.60
CA ALA A 123 -24.04 -21.01 -29.64
C ALA A 123 -22.65 -21.41 -30.19
N ASP A 124 -21.96 -20.53 -30.91
CA ASP A 124 -20.76 -20.85 -31.70
C ASP A 124 -19.41 -20.44 -31.04
N GLY A 125 -19.30 -20.50 -29.71
CA GLY A 125 -18.07 -20.16 -28.97
C GLY A 125 -17.71 -18.66 -28.94
N LYS A 126 -18.36 -17.82 -29.76
CA LYS A 126 -18.25 -16.35 -29.70
C LYS A 126 -18.71 -15.78 -28.36
N PHE A 127 -19.73 -16.37 -27.74
CA PHE A 127 -20.20 -15.99 -26.40
C PHE A 127 -19.16 -16.28 -25.32
N GLU A 128 -18.50 -17.44 -25.39
CA GLU A 128 -17.43 -17.82 -24.48
C GLU A 128 -16.22 -16.90 -24.63
N ASP A 129 -15.88 -16.53 -25.87
CA ASP A 129 -14.85 -15.52 -26.16
C ASP A 129 -15.24 -14.12 -25.70
N ALA A 130 -16.51 -13.74 -25.81
CA ALA A 130 -17.04 -12.49 -25.30
C ALA A 130 -16.97 -12.43 -23.77
N ILE A 131 -17.28 -13.53 -23.07
CA ILE A 131 -17.11 -13.67 -21.62
C ILE A 131 -15.62 -13.60 -21.23
N LYS A 132 -14.73 -14.31 -21.94
CA LYS A 132 -13.30 -14.25 -21.66
C LYS A 132 -12.75 -12.83 -21.83
N LYS A 133 -13.17 -12.13 -22.89
CA LYS A 133 -12.81 -10.73 -23.14
C LYS A 133 -13.39 -9.80 -22.08
N SER A 134 -14.58 -10.08 -21.57
CA SER A 134 -15.16 -9.25 -20.51
C SER A 134 -14.47 -9.40 -19.16
N MET A 135 -13.73 -10.50 -18.96
CA MET A 135 -12.88 -10.75 -17.79
C MET A 135 -11.43 -10.27 -17.98
N ASP A 136 -11.01 -9.90 -19.19
CA ASP A 136 -9.68 -9.37 -19.50
C ASP A 136 -9.63 -7.86 -19.20
N LEU A 137 -9.73 -7.55 -17.91
CA LEU A 137 -9.76 -6.19 -17.38
C LEU A 137 -8.80 -6.08 -16.20
N ASP A 138 -8.07 -4.96 -16.16
CA ASP A 138 -7.26 -4.62 -15.01
C ASP A 138 -8.17 -4.16 -13.85
N VAL A 139 -8.09 -4.87 -12.73
CA VAL A 139 -8.73 -4.49 -11.47
C VAL A 139 -7.65 -4.11 -10.48
N THR A 140 -7.54 -2.82 -10.20
CA THR A 140 -6.50 -2.25 -9.34
C THR A 140 -7.08 -1.77 -8.03
N THR A 141 -6.50 -2.24 -6.93
CA THR A 141 -6.73 -1.68 -5.60
C THR A 141 -5.76 -0.55 -5.41
N VAL A 142 -6.25 0.62 -5.02
CA VAL A 142 -5.42 1.75 -4.60
C VAL A 142 -5.64 1.94 -3.12
N ASN A 143 -4.58 1.88 -2.33
CA ASN A 143 -4.61 2.20 -0.90
C ASN A 143 -3.68 3.39 -0.65
N LEU A 144 -4.21 4.43 0.00
CA LEU A 144 -3.40 5.48 0.59
C LEU A 144 -3.23 5.22 2.08
N SER A 145 -2.00 5.31 2.57
CA SER A 145 -1.65 5.16 3.97
C SER A 145 -0.71 6.26 4.42
N SER A 146 -0.95 6.82 5.61
CA SER A 146 -0.14 7.91 6.16
C SER A 146 0.55 7.51 7.46
N TYR A 147 1.75 8.05 7.64
CA TYR A 147 2.68 7.67 8.70
C TYR A 147 3.27 8.92 9.37
N ASP A 148 3.50 8.83 10.68
CA ASP A 148 4.22 9.87 11.41
C ASP A 148 5.74 9.76 11.16
N GLY A 149 6.43 10.90 11.22
CA GLY A 149 7.88 10.94 11.16
C GLY A 149 8.44 10.26 9.90
N ASP A 150 9.33 9.29 10.08
CA ASP A 150 9.97 8.53 9.00
C ASP A 150 9.24 7.21 8.67
N GLY A 151 8.03 6.99 9.19
CA GLY A 151 7.32 5.73 9.09
C GLY A 151 7.02 5.30 7.65
N ALA A 152 6.74 6.24 6.74
CA ALA A 152 6.50 5.93 5.33
C ALA A 152 7.78 5.42 4.64
N ALA A 153 8.93 6.03 4.92
CA ALA A 153 10.22 5.59 4.40
C ALA A 153 10.59 4.20 4.93
N LYS A 154 10.41 3.96 6.24
CA LYS A 154 10.62 2.63 6.85
C LYS A 154 9.68 1.57 6.28
N ALA A 155 8.41 1.90 6.08
CA ALA A 155 7.44 1.00 5.50
C ALA A 155 7.79 0.64 4.04
N LEU A 156 8.19 1.61 3.21
CA LEU A 156 8.67 1.31 1.85
C LEU A 156 9.96 0.47 1.86
N ALA A 157 10.92 0.80 2.72
CA ALA A 157 12.15 0.03 2.87
C ALA A 157 11.86 -1.42 3.26
N SER A 158 10.85 -1.66 4.11
CA SER A 158 10.42 -3.02 4.47
C SER A 158 9.89 -3.82 3.26
N VAL A 159 9.25 -3.16 2.28
CA VAL A 159 8.83 -3.80 1.03
C VAL A 159 10.05 -4.19 0.20
N SER A 160 11.00 -3.28 0.01
CA SER A 160 12.24 -3.59 -0.74
C SER A 160 13.04 -4.73 -0.10
N ALA A 161 13.17 -4.72 1.23
CA ALA A 161 13.81 -5.80 1.97
C ALA A 161 13.05 -7.12 1.80
N ALA A 162 11.72 -7.11 1.90
CA ALA A 162 10.88 -8.28 1.73
C ALA A 162 10.98 -8.87 0.31
N VAL A 163 11.05 -8.05 -0.74
CA VAL A 163 11.27 -8.54 -2.12
C VAL A 163 12.54 -9.38 -2.22
N ARG A 164 13.62 -8.96 -1.54
CA ARG A 164 14.91 -9.67 -1.53
C ARG A 164 14.87 -10.92 -0.67
N ALA A 165 14.36 -10.80 0.56
CA ALA A 165 14.28 -11.90 1.51
C ALA A 165 13.37 -13.04 1.01
N CYS A 166 12.29 -12.68 0.32
CA CYS A 166 11.26 -13.61 -0.12
C CYS A 166 11.41 -14.00 -1.60
N ALA A 167 12.57 -13.79 -2.21
CA ALA A 167 12.81 -14.10 -3.63
C ALA A 167 12.53 -15.56 -3.98
N GLY A 168 12.81 -16.48 -3.03
CA GLY A 168 12.50 -17.91 -3.12
C GLY A 168 11.02 -18.28 -2.90
N GLY A 169 10.16 -17.29 -2.66
CA GLY A 169 8.75 -17.48 -2.33
C GLY A 169 8.46 -17.57 -0.83
N PHE A 170 7.18 -17.68 -0.50
CA PHE A 170 6.68 -17.81 0.87
C PHE A 170 5.30 -18.46 0.89
N ASP A 171 4.94 -19.09 2.00
CA ASP A 171 3.60 -19.63 2.19
C ASP A 171 2.66 -18.56 2.74
N GLY A 172 1.46 -18.50 2.16
CA GLY A 172 0.39 -17.62 2.57
C GLY A 172 -0.90 -18.37 2.87
N LYS A 173 -1.86 -17.69 3.48
CA LYS A 173 -3.22 -18.19 3.69
C LYS A 173 -4.22 -17.09 3.36
N GLN A 174 -5.25 -17.43 2.60
CA GLN A 174 -6.35 -16.53 2.29
C GLN A 174 -7.67 -17.21 2.65
N SER A 175 -8.46 -16.58 3.51
CA SER A 175 -9.71 -17.17 4.03
C SER A 175 -9.53 -18.58 4.65
N GLY A 176 -8.36 -18.85 5.25
CA GLY A 176 -8.03 -20.16 5.83
C GLY A 176 -7.45 -21.18 4.84
N THR A 177 -7.61 -20.95 3.53
CA THR A 177 -7.03 -21.80 2.47
C THR A 177 -5.56 -21.43 2.26
N GLY A 178 -4.69 -22.44 2.25
CA GLY A 178 -3.27 -22.24 1.98
C GLY A 178 -3.03 -21.88 0.51
N MET A 179 -2.11 -20.95 0.27
CA MET A 179 -1.61 -20.60 -1.05
C MET A 179 -0.09 -20.46 -1.00
N LYS A 180 0.60 -20.75 -2.09
CA LYS A 180 2.06 -20.65 -2.13
C LYS A 180 2.49 -19.57 -3.10
N PHE A 181 3.36 -18.66 -2.66
CA PHE A 181 4.14 -17.84 -3.56
C PHE A 181 5.45 -18.57 -3.82
N THR A 182 5.74 -18.91 -5.07
CA THR A 182 6.92 -19.72 -5.43
C THR A 182 8.12 -18.88 -5.84
N LYS A 183 7.91 -17.60 -6.12
CA LYS A 183 8.94 -16.65 -6.51
C LYS A 183 8.46 -15.23 -6.23
N VAL A 184 9.37 -14.37 -5.82
CA VAL A 184 9.18 -12.92 -5.78
C VAL A 184 10.35 -12.26 -6.52
N ALA A 185 10.07 -11.22 -7.30
CA ALA A 185 11.11 -10.43 -7.95
C ALA A 185 10.72 -8.95 -8.03
N GLU A 186 11.70 -8.06 -8.03
CA GLU A 186 11.48 -6.65 -8.39
C GLU A 186 10.94 -6.58 -9.84
N SER A 187 10.00 -5.67 -10.07
CA SER A 187 9.44 -5.40 -11.39
C SER A 187 9.56 -3.92 -11.73
N LYS A 188 9.26 -3.55 -12.98
CA LYS A 188 9.31 -2.16 -13.41
C LYS A 188 8.11 -1.40 -12.83
N ALA A 189 8.38 -0.39 -12.01
CA ALA A 189 7.35 0.51 -11.50
C ALA A 189 6.70 1.31 -12.64
N ALA A 190 5.38 1.49 -12.56
CA ALA A 190 4.59 2.21 -13.55
C ALA A 190 4.75 3.73 -13.44
N ALA A 191 5.09 4.24 -12.25
CA ALA A 191 5.52 5.62 -12.07
C ALA A 191 6.59 5.79 -10.98
N ALA A 192 7.16 6.99 -10.93
CA ALA A 192 8.04 7.42 -9.86
C ALA A 192 7.32 8.43 -8.95
N GLY A 193 7.46 8.24 -7.63
CA GLY A 193 7.24 9.27 -6.61
C GLY A 193 8.59 9.76 -6.08
N ASP A 194 8.66 10.07 -4.79
CA ASP A 194 9.96 10.29 -4.13
C ASP A 194 10.82 9.02 -4.22
N GLU A 195 10.18 7.87 -3.97
CA GLU A 195 10.74 6.52 -4.06
C GLU A 195 9.62 5.55 -4.46
N SER A 196 9.93 4.46 -5.15
CA SER A 196 8.96 3.40 -5.45
C SER A 196 9.60 2.01 -5.44
N VAL A 197 8.77 1.01 -5.11
CA VAL A 197 9.12 -0.41 -5.18
C VAL A 197 7.97 -1.12 -5.87
N ALA A 198 8.25 -1.76 -7.01
CA ALA A 198 7.32 -2.64 -7.69
C ALA A 198 7.85 -4.07 -7.68
N PHE A 199 6.94 -5.04 -7.57
CA PHE A 199 7.30 -6.44 -7.54
C PHE A 199 6.25 -7.31 -8.21
N GLU A 200 6.71 -8.47 -8.64
CA GLU A 200 5.89 -9.59 -9.11
C GLU A 200 6.04 -10.75 -8.12
N ALA A 201 4.94 -11.43 -7.81
CA ALA A 201 4.97 -12.69 -7.09
C ALA A 201 4.23 -13.77 -7.89
N ILE A 202 4.83 -14.95 -8.02
CA ILE A 202 4.19 -16.09 -8.67
C ILE A 202 3.39 -16.85 -7.62
N SER A 203 2.07 -16.69 -7.65
CA SER A 203 1.15 -17.43 -6.79
C SER A 203 0.81 -18.78 -7.42
N LYS A 204 0.69 -19.82 -6.59
CA LYS A 204 0.21 -21.14 -6.97
C LYS A 204 -1.06 -21.46 -6.18
N MET A 205 -2.15 -21.69 -6.90
CA MET A 205 -3.46 -22.07 -6.36
C MET A 205 -3.96 -23.27 -7.15
N ASP A 206 -4.29 -24.37 -6.45
CA ASP A 206 -4.84 -25.60 -7.03
C ASP A 206 -4.07 -26.20 -8.24
N GLY A 207 -2.75 -26.00 -8.26
CA GLY A 207 -1.86 -26.55 -9.29
C GLY A 207 -1.47 -25.56 -10.39
N ASP A 208 -2.26 -24.50 -10.58
CA ASP A 208 -1.99 -23.45 -11.55
C ASP A 208 -1.16 -22.32 -10.94
N SER A 209 -0.25 -21.77 -11.74
CA SER A 209 0.58 -20.62 -11.37
C SER A 209 0.10 -19.38 -12.08
N ALA A 210 -0.08 -18.29 -11.33
CA ALA A 210 -0.45 -16.99 -11.87
C ALA A 210 0.40 -15.89 -11.23
N PRO A 211 0.99 -14.99 -12.04
CA PRO A 211 1.68 -13.84 -11.51
C PRO A 211 0.67 -12.84 -10.95
N VAL A 212 1.05 -12.20 -9.86
CA VAL A 212 0.35 -11.07 -9.26
C VAL A 212 1.33 -9.93 -9.03
N TYR A 213 0.87 -8.69 -9.21
CA TYR A 213 1.74 -7.52 -9.26
C TYR A 213 1.36 -6.49 -8.21
N GLY A 214 2.37 -6.05 -7.44
CA GLY A 214 2.24 -4.99 -6.46
C GLY A 214 3.19 -3.84 -6.75
N GLU A 215 2.78 -2.61 -6.44
CA GLU A 215 3.64 -1.43 -6.50
C GLU A 215 3.34 -0.53 -5.30
N VAL A 216 4.38 0.05 -4.71
CA VAL A 216 4.26 1.00 -3.61
C VAL A 216 5.07 2.23 -3.97
N VAL A 217 4.43 3.40 -3.93
CA VAL A 217 5.04 4.69 -4.26
C VAL A 217 4.94 5.61 -3.05
N ARG A 218 6.07 6.21 -2.65
CA ARG A 218 6.13 7.16 -1.53
C ARG A 218 6.01 8.61 -2.02
N HIS A 219 5.18 9.37 -1.31
CA HIS A 219 4.99 10.82 -1.46
C HIS A 219 5.04 11.46 -0.07
N GLY A 220 6.21 11.98 0.31
CA GLY A 220 6.46 12.46 1.68
C GLY A 220 6.16 11.36 2.71
N ASN A 221 5.18 11.64 3.58
CA ASN A 221 4.73 10.76 4.66
C ASN A 221 3.53 9.86 4.28
N THR A 222 3.18 9.80 3.00
CA THR A 222 2.10 8.97 2.47
C THR A 222 2.65 7.90 1.53
N LEU A 223 2.15 6.68 1.63
CA LEU A 223 2.37 5.61 0.65
C LEU A 223 1.08 5.38 -0.15
N ALA A 224 1.21 5.33 -1.46
CA ALA A 224 0.20 4.78 -2.36
C ALA A 224 0.60 3.35 -2.71
N SER A 225 -0.19 2.37 -2.27
CA SER A 225 0.01 0.95 -2.58
C SER A 225 -1.00 0.51 -3.63
N TYR A 226 -0.52 -0.17 -4.65
CA TYR A 226 -1.27 -0.64 -5.80
C TYR A 226 -1.17 -2.15 -5.88
N TYR A 227 -2.32 -2.80 -6.05
CA TYR A 227 -2.40 -4.23 -6.33
C TYR A 227 -3.35 -4.45 -7.49
N THR A 228 -2.81 -4.91 -8.61
CA THR A 228 -3.56 -5.15 -9.84
C THR A 228 -3.71 -6.65 -10.07
N VAL A 229 -4.93 -7.04 -10.45
CA VAL A 229 -5.28 -8.39 -10.88
C VAL A 229 -6.01 -8.29 -12.21
N ASN A 230 -5.65 -9.14 -13.16
CA ASN A 230 -6.39 -9.33 -14.39
C ASN A 230 -6.65 -10.83 -14.59
N ILE A 231 -7.89 -11.24 -14.33
CA ILE A 231 -8.28 -12.66 -14.34
C ILE A 231 -8.25 -13.22 -15.76
N GLY A 232 -8.72 -12.45 -16.75
CA GLY A 232 -8.65 -12.84 -18.15
C GLY A 232 -7.22 -13.06 -18.64
N ALA A 233 -6.30 -12.15 -18.31
CA ALA A 233 -4.89 -12.29 -18.62
C ALA A 233 -4.27 -13.51 -17.93
N MET A 234 -4.57 -13.75 -16.65
CA MET A 234 -4.09 -14.93 -15.91
C MET A 234 -4.59 -16.24 -16.57
N MET A 235 -5.89 -16.35 -16.88
CA MET A 235 -6.45 -17.52 -17.57
C MET A 235 -5.84 -17.73 -18.96
N ALA A 236 -5.61 -16.64 -19.69
CA ALA A 236 -4.97 -16.66 -21.00
C ALA A 236 -3.44 -16.79 -20.95
N LYS A 237 -2.84 -16.87 -19.75
CA LYS A 237 -1.39 -16.90 -19.51
C LYS A 237 -0.65 -15.73 -20.18
N LYS A 238 -1.30 -14.55 -20.22
CA LYS A 238 -0.74 -13.30 -20.74
C LYS A 238 -0.11 -12.49 -19.61
N ALA A 239 0.96 -11.79 -19.92
CA ALA A 239 1.54 -10.83 -19.00
C ALA A 239 0.63 -9.61 -18.84
N TYR A 240 0.59 -9.07 -17.63
CA TYR A 240 -0.02 -7.79 -17.29
C TYR A 240 0.86 -7.14 -16.20
N SER A 241 0.54 -5.93 -15.78
CA SER A 241 1.31 -5.21 -14.76
C SER A 241 0.39 -4.41 -13.85
N VAL A 242 0.97 -3.72 -12.88
CA VAL A 242 0.24 -2.64 -12.20
C VAL A 242 -0.19 -1.59 -13.24
N SER A 243 -1.45 -1.15 -13.16
CA SER A 243 -2.07 -0.23 -14.11
C SER A 243 -1.38 1.16 -14.10
N PRO A 244 -0.69 1.56 -15.19
CA PRO A 244 0.01 2.84 -15.25
C PRO A 244 -0.93 4.05 -15.19
N GLU A 245 -2.14 3.94 -15.75
CA GLU A 245 -3.14 5.01 -15.73
C GLU A 245 -3.60 5.30 -14.30
N VAL A 246 -3.86 4.25 -13.51
CA VAL A 246 -4.27 4.36 -12.12
C VAL A 246 -3.14 4.95 -11.27
N VAL A 247 -1.91 4.45 -11.43
CA VAL A 247 -0.73 4.97 -10.69
C VAL A 247 -0.50 6.44 -11.03
N LYS A 248 -0.53 6.81 -12.32
CA LYS A 248 -0.34 8.20 -12.75
C LYS A 248 -1.39 9.14 -12.18
N ALA A 249 -2.66 8.75 -12.25
CA ALA A 249 -3.77 9.56 -11.74
C ALA A 249 -3.67 9.76 -10.21
N GLN A 250 -3.37 8.69 -9.46
CA GLN A 250 -3.22 8.78 -8.02
C GLN A 250 -1.97 9.59 -7.62
N SER A 251 -0.84 9.38 -8.26
CA SER A 251 0.38 10.16 -8.01
C SER A 251 0.18 11.65 -8.28
N ALA A 252 -0.66 12.03 -9.25
CA ALA A 252 -0.98 13.43 -9.53
C ALA A 252 -1.75 14.13 -8.39
N LYS A 253 -2.50 13.37 -7.57
CA LYS A 253 -3.22 13.90 -6.40
C LYS A 253 -2.34 14.04 -5.15
N LEU A 254 -1.11 13.53 -5.17
CA LEU A 254 -0.18 13.50 -4.04
C LEU A 254 1.05 14.40 -4.23
N LYS A 255 1.07 15.21 -5.29
CA LYS A 255 2.12 16.20 -5.58
C LYS A 255 1.85 17.53 -4.89
#